data_AF-A0A286R0G6-F1
#
_entry.id   AF-A0A286R0G6-F1
#
_cell.length_a   1.000
_cell.length_b   1.000
_cell.length_c   1.000
_cell.angle_alpha   90.00
_cell.angle_beta   90.00
_cell.angle_gamma   90.00
#
_symmetry.space_group_name_H-M   'P 1'
#
loop_
_entity.id
_entity.type
_entity.pdbx_description
1 polymer ?
#
loop_
_entity_poly.entity_id
_entity_poly.type
_entity_poly.pdbx_seq_one_letter_code
_entity_poly.pdbx_strand_id
1 'polypeptide(L)'
;MNSIEFPLLDRTAENSVISTTLNDLSNWSRLSSLWPLLYGTSCCFIEFASLIGSRFDFDRYGLVPRSSPRQADLILTAGTVTMKMAPSLVRLYEQMPEPKYVIAMGACTITGGMFSTDSYMFGESIS
;
A
#
# COMPACT_ATOMS: atom_id res chain seq x y z
N MET A 1 -18.32 -10.66 18.44
CA MET A 1 -18.54 -10.89 17.00
C MET A 1 -18.80 -9.54 16.36
N ASN A 2 -17.92 -9.07 15.48
CA ASN A 2 -18.12 -7.80 14.77
C ASN A 2 -19.28 -7.98 13.79
N SER A 3 -20.38 -7.25 13.99
CA SER A 3 -21.51 -7.23 13.06
C SER A 3 -21.15 -6.39 11.85
N ILE A 4 -21.28 -6.97 10.65
CA ILE A 4 -21.14 -6.21 9.40
C ILE A 4 -22.41 -5.37 9.25
N GLU A 5 -22.26 -4.05 9.28
CA GLU A 5 -23.34 -3.12 9.04
C GLU A 5 -23.55 -3.03 7.52
N PHE A 6 -24.71 -3.46 7.04
CA PHE A 6 -25.02 -3.42 5.61
C PHE A 6 -25.37 -1.98 5.21
N PRO A 7 -24.58 -1.32 4.33
CA PRO A 7 -24.93 0.00 3.87
C PRO A 7 -26.17 -0.06 2.98
N LEU A 8 -27.24 0.60 3.41
CA LEU A 8 -28.52 0.84 2.74
C LEU A 8 -28.40 1.93 1.65
N LEU A 9 -27.34 1.86 0.85
CA LEU A 9 -27.15 2.71 -0.32
C LEU A 9 -27.67 1.95 -1.55
N ASP A 10 -28.81 2.40 -2.06
CA ASP A 10 -29.31 2.00 -3.38
C ASP A 10 -28.32 2.52 -4.43
N ARG A 11 -27.35 1.67 -4.79
CA ARG A 11 -26.32 1.98 -5.78
C ARG A 11 -26.92 1.89 -7.18
N THR A 12 -27.86 2.78 -7.49
CA THR A 12 -28.34 3.07 -8.85
C THR A 12 -27.27 3.86 -9.59
N ALA A 13 -26.13 3.22 -9.86
CA ALA A 13 -25.19 3.73 -10.85
C ALA A 13 -25.86 3.56 -12.21
N GLU A 14 -26.39 4.67 -12.74
CA GLU A 14 -26.96 4.75 -14.08
C GLU A 14 -25.83 4.56 -15.10
N ASN A 15 -25.48 3.29 -15.37
CA ASN A 15 -24.37 2.91 -16.23
C ASN A 15 -24.73 3.20 -17.69
N SER A 16 -24.56 4.45 -18.12
CA SER A 16 -24.39 4.73 -19.54
C SER A 16 -23.08 4.07 -20.00
N VAL A 17 -23.11 3.35 -21.13
CA VAL A 17 -21.94 2.64 -21.70
C VAL A 17 -20.72 3.59 -21.89
N ILE A 18 -20.99 4.89 -22.04
CA ILE A 18 -19.99 5.95 -22.16
C ILE A 18 -19.33 6.25 -20.80
N SER A 19 -20.08 6.23 -19.70
CA SER A 19 -19.53 6.43 -18.35
C SER A 19 -18.65 5.25 -17.91
N THR A 20 -19.05 4.02 -18.22
CA THR A 20 -18.25 2.83 -17.89
C THR A 20 -16.91 2.83 -18.63
N THR A 21 -16.90 3.17 -19.92
CA THR A 21 -15.66 3.23 -20.71
C THR A 21 -14.69 4.32 -20.23
N LEU A 22 -15.19 5.48 -19.78
CA LEU A 22 -14.36 6.53 -19.19
C LEU A 22 -13.79 6.12 -17.82
N ASN A 23 -14.59 5.46 -16.98
CA ASN A 23 -14.12 4.94 -15.71
C ASN A 23 -13.05 3.85 -15.90
N ASP A 24 -13.25 2.96 -16.87
CA ASP A 24 -12.27 1.92 -17.21
C ASP A 24 -10.94 2.52 -17.67
N LEU A 25 -10.98 3.57 -18.50
CA LEU A 25 -9.78 4.29 -18.93
C LEU A 25 -9.06 4.96 -17.76
N SER A 26 -9.80 5.63 -16.87
CA SER A 26 -9.23 6.28 -15.67
C SER A 26 -8.63 5.26 -14.70
N ASN A 27 -9.27 4.10 -14.53
CA ASN A 27 -8.76 3.05 -13.67
C ASN A 27 -7.51 2.42 -14.28
N TRP A 28 -7.52 2.16 -15.58
CA TRP A 28 -6.37 1.63 -16.31
C TRP A 28 -5.17 2.58 -16.27
N SER A 29 -5.38 3.88 -16.44
CA SER A 29 -4.28 4.87 -16.38
C SER A 29 -3.64 4.89 -14.99
N ARG A 30 -4.43 4.85 -13.92
CA ARG A 30 -3.91 4.78 -12.54
C ARG A 30 -3.18 3.46 -12.27
N LEU A 31 -3.74 2.33 -12.71
CA LEU A 31 -3.14 1.01 -12.51
C LEU A 31 -1.82 0.82 -13.28
N SER A 32 -1.70 1.44 -14.45
CA SER A 32 -0.52 1.31 -15.32
C SER A 32 0.64 2.24 -14.95
N SER A 33 0.46 3.17 -13.99
CA SER A 33 1.49 4.15 -13.61
C SER A 33 1.53 4.41 -12.11
N LEU A 34 1.53 3.36 -11.29
CA LEU A 34 1.65 3.50 -9.84
C LEU A 34 3.09 3.85 -9.45
N TRP A 35 3.29 4.83 -8.58
CA TRP A 35 4.60 5.25 -8.07
C TRP A 35 4.75 4.86 -6.60
N PRO A 36 5.37 3.70 -6.31
CA PRO A 36 5.60 3.26 -4.95
C PRO A 36 6.59 4.14 -4.21
N LEU A 37 6.28 4.42 -2.96
CA LEU A 37 7.18 5.06 -2.01
C LEU A 37 8.29 4.08 -1.66
N LEU A 38 9.55 4.51 -1.81
CA LEU A 38 10.72 3.73 -1.44
C LEU A 38 10.83 3.66 0.09
N TYR A 39 10.04 2.75 0.68
CA TYR A 39 9.93 2.52 2.11
C TYR A 39 10.36 1.10 2.46
N GLY A 40 11.17 0.97 3.51
CA GLY A 40 11.57 -0.33 4.02
C GLY A 40 12.22 -0.20 5.38
N THR A 41 11.86 -1.11 6.29
CA THR A 41 12.32 -1.06 7.69
C THR A 41 13.10 -2.29 8.11
N SER A 42 12.87 -3.44 7.46
CA SER A 42 13.55 -4.69 7.81
C SER A 42 13.81 -5.58 6.58
N CYS A 43 13.79 -6.90 6.76
CA CYS A 43 14.23 -7.88 5.76
C CYS A 43 13.43 -7.83 4.45
N CYS A 44 12.11 -7.58 4.47
CA CYS A 44 11.31 -7.51 3.24
C CYS A 44 11.74 -6.38 2.29
N PHE A 45 12.52 -5.40 2.77
CA PHE A 45 13.07 -4.37 1.88
C PHE A 45 14.11 -4.92 0.90
N ILE A 46 14.91 -5.93 1.25
CA ILE A 46 15.88 -6.50 0.29
C ILE A 46 15.16 -7.26 -0.82
N GLU A 47 14.03 -7.88 -0.50
CA GLU A 47 13.15 -8.52 -1.48
C GLU A 47 12.57 -7.46 -2.41
N PHE A 48 12.10 -6.34 -1.86
CA PHE A 48 11.64 -5.20 -2.65
C PHE A 48 12.76 -4.59 -3.51
N ALA A 49 13.96 -4.41 -2.97
CA ALA A 49 15.11 -3.90 -3.73
C ALA A 49 15.51 -4.85 -4.87
N SER A 50 15.35 -6.17 -4.67
CA SER A 50 15.57 -7.14 -5.73
C SER A 50 14.57 -7.00 -6.88
N LEU A 51 13.32 -6.58 -6.60
CA LEU A 51 12.32 -6.29 -7.63
C LEU A 51 12.72 -5.09 -8.48
N ILE A 52 13.33 -4.06 -7.88
CA ILE A 52 13.85 -2.87 -8.60
C ILE A 52 15.03 -3.25 -9.51
N GLY A 53 15.75 -4.32 -9.18
CA GLY A 53 16.87 -4.81 -9.99
C GLY A 53 16.47 -5.32 -11.38
N SER A 54 17.45 -5.43 -12.27
CA SER A 54 17.25 -5.82 -13.67
C SER A 54 16.63 -7.21 -13.88
N ARG A 55 16.70 -8.09 -12.87
CA ARG A 55 16.20 -9.46 -12.98
C ARG A 55 14.68 -9.52 -13.02
N PHE A 56 14.02 -8.69 -12.24
CA PHE A 56 12.56 -8.67 -12.13
C PHE A 56 11.95 -7.42 -12.77
N ASP A 57 12.74 -6.34 -12.88
CA ASP A 57 12.40 -5.10 -13.58
C ASP A 57 11.03 -4.53 -13.20
N PHE A 58 11.01 -3.88 -12.03
CA PHE A 58 9.80 -3.26 -11.49
C PHE A 58 9.18 -2.20 -12.41
N ASP A 59 10.00 -1.47 -13.17
CA ASP A 59 9.57 -0.40 -14.07
C ASP A 59 8.74 -0.92 -15.24
N ARG A 60 8.89 -2.22 -15.60
CA ARG A 60 8.10 -2.86 -16.66
C ARG A 60 6.58 -2.79 -16.44
N TYR A 61 6.15 -2.71 -15.18
CA TYR A 61 4.73 -2.58 -14.82
C TYR A 61 4.30 -1.11 -14.62
N GLY A 62 5.15 -0.15 -14.97
CA GLY A 62 4.94 1.28 -14.72
C GLY A 62 5.18 1.68 -13.26
N LEU A 63 5.87 0.83 -12.49
CA LEU A 63 6.17 1.05 -11.09
C LEU A 63 7.50 1.77 -10.90
N VAL A 64 7.43 3.10 -10.76
CA VAL A 64 8.62 3.93 -10.57
C VAL A 64 8.79 4.28 -9.08
N PRO A 65 9.82 3.79 -8.39
CA PRO A 65 10.02 4.09 -6.98
C PRO A 65 10.36 5.57 -6.78
N ARG A 66 9.63 6.23 -5.87
CA ARG A 66 9.85 7.64 -5.48
C ARG A 66 10.26 7.73 -4.02
N SER A 67 11.25 8.58 -3.74
CA SER A 67 11.72 8.87 -2.38
C SER A 67 10.88 9.91 -1.64
N SER A 68 10.01 10.63 -2.35
CA SER A 68 9.16 11.67 -1.78
C SER A 68 7.72 11.17 -1.60
N PRO A 69 7.13 11.28 -0.39
CA PRO A 69 5.74 10.90 -0.16
C PRO A 69 4.73 11.73 -0.94
N ARG A 70 5.09 12.97 -1.30
CA ARG A 70 4.19 13.85 -2.07
C ARG A 70 4.07 13.46 -3.54
N GLN A 71 5.00 12.65 -4.03
CA GLN A 71 5.03 12.17 -5.41
C GLN A 71 4.54 10.72 -5.52
N ALA A 72 4.59 9.95 -4.43
CA ALA A 72 4.17 8.56 -4.42
C ALA A 72 2.66 8.44 -4.16
N ASP A 73 2.04 7.44 -4.79
CA ASP A 73 0.61 7.09 -4.65
C ASP A 73 0.43 5.67 -4.04
N LEU A 74 1.47 4.86 -4.03
CA LEU A 74 1.48 3.53 -3.42
C LEU A 74 2.49 3.49 -2.27
N ILE A 75 2.12 2.95 -1.11
CA ILE A 75 3.06 2.67 -0.02
C ILE A 75 3.12 1.16 0.22
N LEU A 76 4.32 0.60 0.05
CA LEU A 76 4.60 -0.80 0.34
C LEU A 76 5.25 -0.87 1.72
N THR A 77 4.53 -1.41 2.70
CA THR A 77 5.06 -1.57 4.06
C THR A 77 5.93 -2.82 4.13
N ALA A 78 7.13 -2.70 3.56
CA ALA A 78 8.12 -3.76 3.42
C ALA A 78 8.97 -3.90 4.69
N GLY A 79 8.41 -4.63 5.65
CA GLY A 79 9.11 -5.02 6.87
C GLY A 79 8.41 -4.61 8.14
N THR A 80 9.07 -4.90 9.25
CA THR A 80 8.50 -4.81 10.60
C THR A 80 8.36 -3.35 11.03
N VAL A 81 7.20 -3.00 11.59
CA VAL A 81 6.92 -1.64 12.08
C VAL A 81 6.94 -1.66 13.60
N THR A 82 7.94 -1.00 14.19
CA THR A 82 8.06 -0.85 15.64
C THR A 82 7.15 0.26 16.14
N MET A 83 6.85 0.27 17.45
CA MET A 83 6.08 1.35 18.10
C MET A 83 6.65 2.75 17.85
N LYS A 84 7.98 2.86 17.73
CA LYS A 84 8.64 4.13 17.39
C LYS A 84 8.42 4.53 15.94
N MET A 85 8.32 3.57 15.03
CA MET A 85 8.16 3.82 13.60
C MET A 85 6.70 4.06 13.21
N ALA A 86 5.75 3.47 13.93
CA ALA A 86 4.31 3.62 13.69
C ALA A 86 3.84 5.07 13.42
N PRO A 87 4.14 6.07 14.28
CA PRO A 87 3.71 7.45 14.01
C PRO A 87 4.39 8.07 12.79
N SER A 88 5.61 7.65 12.45
CA SER A 88 6.31 8.12 11.25
C SER A 88 5.67 7.57 9.98
N LEU A 89 5.23 6.31 10.02
CA LEU A 89 4.52 5.68 8.90
C LEU A 89 3.16 6.35 8.65
N VAL A 90 2.39 6.61 9.70
CA VAL A 90 1.11 7.33 9.60
C VAL A 90 1.33 8.72 8.98
N ARG A 91 2.37 9.44 9.42
CA ARG A 91 2.72 10.75 8.85
C ARG A 91 3.08 10.68 7.37
N LEU A 92 3.81 9.64 6.93
CA LEU A 92 4.11 9.44 5.51
C LEU A 92 2.82 9.23 4.72
N TYR A 93 1.92 8.39 5.22
CA TYR A 93 0.62 8.13 4.61
C TYR A 93 -0.28 9.37 4.54
N GLU A 94 -0.26 10.22 5.55
CA GLU A 94 -0.98 11.50 5.56
C GLU A 94 -0.43 12.51 4.56
N GLN A 95 0.87 12.45 4.25
CA GLN A 95 1.52 13.36 3.31
C GLN A 95 1.33 12.98 1.83
N MET A 96 0.81 11.78 1.55
CA MET A 96 0.54 11.30 0.20
C MET A 96 -0.73 11.90 -0.39
N PRO A 97 -0.74 12.26 -1.69
CA PRO A 97 -1.94 12.70 -2.40
C PRO A 97 -2.96 11.56 -2.53
N GLU A 98 -4.22 11.91 -2.75
CA GLU A 98 -5.29 10.96 -3.08
C GLU A 98 -5.39 10.81 -4.60
N PRO A 99 -5.56 9.60 -5.18
CA PRO A 99 -5.77 8.28 -4.55
C PRO A 99 -4.48 7.65 -4.01
N LYS A 100 -4.53 7.08 -2.80
CA LYS A 100 -3.40 6.39 -2.17
C LYS A 100 -3.73 4.93 -1.82
N TYR A 101 -2.77 4.05 -2.01
CA TYR A 101 -2.90 2.62 -1.78
C TYR A 101 -1.83 2.12 -0.81
N VAL A 102 -2.20 1.19 0.07
CA VAL A 102 -1.28 0.58 1.05
C VAL A 102 -1.26 -0.93 0.79
N ILE A 103 -0.06 -1.51 0.64
CA ILE A 103 0.12 -2.95 0.56
C ILE A 103 1.00 -3.40 1.72
N ALA A 104 0.45 -4.27 2.57
CA ALA A 104 1.19 -4.92 3.64
C ALA A 104 2.05 -6.05 3.09
N MET A 105 3.38 -5.87 3.14
CA MET A 105 4.34 -6.86 2.65
C MET A 105 5.04 -7.58 3.80
N GLY A 106 4.88 -8.89 3.85
CA GLY A 106 5.50 -9.78 4.82
C GLY A 106 4.65 -10.03 6.07
N ALA A 107 4.89 -11.17 6.72
CA ALA A 107 4.12 -11.60 7.89
C ALA A 107 4.21 -10.61 9.07
N CYS A 108 5.36 -9.94 9.20
CA CYS A 108 5.59 -8.93 10.23
C CYS A 108 4.61 -7.76 10.15
N THR A 109 4.22 -7.35 8.95
CA THR A 109 3.32 -6.21 8.75
C THR A 109 1.86 -6.61 8.89
N ILE A 110 1.52 -7.86 8.49
CA ILE A 110 0.15 -8.36 8.44
C ILE A 110 -0.35 -8.81 9.82
N THR A 111 0.48 -9.49 10.61
CA THR A 111 0.08 -10.04 11.94
C THR A 111 1.11 -9.79 13.04
N GLY A 112 2.18 -9.05 12.78
CA GLY A 112 3.35 -8.99 13.66
C GLY A 112 4.34 -10.16 13.42
N GLY A 113 3.92 -11.22 12.72
CA GLY A 113 4.78 -12.33 12.33
C GLY A 113 5.41 -13.05 13.53
N MET A 114 6.73 -13.24 13.51
CA MET A 114 7.45 -13.87 14.64
C MET A 114 7.47 -13.01 15.91
N PHE A 115 7.15 -11.71 15.79
CA PHE A 115 7.23 -10.76 16.89
C PHE A 115 5.89 -10.60 17.64
N SER A 116 4.83 -11.29 17.22
CA SER A 116 3.51 -11.16 17.81
C SER A 116 3.38 -11.75 19.21
N THR A 117 4.18 -12.76 19.58
CA THR A 117 4.00 -13.47 20.85
C THR A 117 4.69 -12.80 22.04
N ASP A 118 5.96 -12.43 21.94
CA ASP A 118 6.79 -12.06 23.11
C ASP A 118 7.53 -10.73 22.97
N SER A 119 7.06 -9.83 22.12
CA SER A 119 7.79 -8.59 21.85
C SER A 119 7.18 -7.35 22.50
N TYR A 120 8.00 -6.61 23.23
CA TYR A 120 7.60 -5.39 23.93
C TYR A 120 7.58 -4.12 23.06
N MET A 121 8.19 -4.16 21.87
CA MET A 121 8.36 -2.99 20.98
C MET A 121 7.58 -3.07 19.67
N PHE A 122 6.92 -4.21 19.39
CA PHE A 122 6.14 -4.40 18.18
C PHE A 122 4.66 -4.29 18.55
N GLY A 123 3.95 -3.36 17.92
CA GLY A 123 2.49 -3.32 18.02
C GLY A 123 1.90 -4.47 17.23
N GLU A 124 0.80 -5.05 17.72
CA GLU A 124 -0.05 -5.90 16.89
C GLU A 124 -0.38 -5.13 15.60
N SER A 125 -0.25 -5.83 14.47
CA SER A 125 -0.23 -5.35 13.08
C SER A 125 -1.11 -4.15 12.71
N ILE A 126 -0.70 -3.46 11.63
CA ILE A 126 -1.46 -2.37 10.99
C ILE A 126 -2.68 -2.98 10.27
N SER A 127 -3.75 -3.25 11.01
CA SER A 127 -5.06 -3.66 10.48
C SER A 127 -6.11 -2.60 10.79
#